data_AF-A0AAV9L9V4-F1
#
_entry.id   AF-A0AAV9L9V4-F1
#
_cell.length_a   1.000
_cell.length_b   1.000
_cell.length_c   1.000
_cell.angle_alpha   90.00
_cell.angle_beta   90.00
_cell.angle_gamma   90.00
#
_symmetry.space_group_name_H-M   'P 1'
#
loop_
_entity.id
_entity.type
_entity.pdbx_description
1 polymer ?
#
loop_
_entity_poly.entity_id
_entity_poly.type
_entity_poly.pdbx_seq_one_letter_code
_entity_poly.pdbx_strand_id
1 'polypeptide(L)'
;MYRALERCKEGHHYFQGCNLLLQWWILSHLAKGHGTQQLHTLDNDNSLKGLNDVLFWADLKNRRTRGRWAQIFSELREDDIQWMSDQFISKDVIVRGHRQLVLPLPGIRGIHPYAPIRVLRQFERIQTTPPNVYYRIYVFDIGDDRVHEASEMLREWKKTVRMDEKTIAVDRFNARYDQTYKAWLKDDIQGISFPVPNIYRNVRDKESKTLIELREVKKEAQEIYNEFLRKQEEDRYALESVTHKLENLRSDLEELSLWIGDKKSGMCLEDWEEKGRRSEGYLLMIQYRLQHLMPQNKRSRSEAGPSGTS
;
A
#
# COMPACT_ATOMS: atom_id res chain seq x y z
N MET A 1 -8.61 16.06 -5.43
CA MET A 1 -10.08 15.83 -5.31
C MET A 1 -10.82 16.36 -6.53
N TYR A 2 -10.76 17.66 -6.84
CA TYR A 2 -11.49 18.29 -7.96
C TYR A 2 -11.30 17.61 -9.32
N ARG A 3 -10.05 17.32 -9.74
CA ARG A 3 -9.76 16.56 -10.96
C ARG A 3 -10.50 15.23 -11.05
N ALA A 4 -10.51 14.48 -9.94
CA ALA A 4 -11.14 13.17 -9.91
C ALA A 4 -12.66 13.27 -9.99
N LEU A 5 -13.25 14.23 -9.29
CA LEU A 5 -14.68 14.50 -9.34
C LEU A 5 -15.12 14.97 -10.74
N GLU A 6 -14.34 15.85 -11.39
CA GLU A 6 -14.60 16.30 -12.75
C GLU A 6 -14.53 15.15 -13.76
N ARG A 7 -13.47 14.34 -13.70
CA ARG A 7 -13.34 13.14 -14.55
C ARG A 7 -14.47 12.14 -14.28
N CYS A 8 -14.92 11.98 -13.03
CA CYS A 8 -16.08 11.14 -12.70
C CYS A 8 -17.39 11.72 -13.25
N LYS A 9 -17.58 13.04 -13.20
CA LYS A 9 -18.73 13.73 -13.82
C LYS A 9 -18.74 13.50 -15.34
N GLU A 10 -17.58 13.40 -15.96
CA GLU A 10 -17.39 13.08 -17.38
C GLU A 10 -17.50 11.55 -17.67
N GLY A 11 -17.80 10.72 -16.67
CA GLY A 11 -17.99 9.27 -16.83
C GLY A 11 -16.72 8.43 -16.74
N HIS A 12 -15.57 9.01 -16.43
CA HIS A 12 -14.31 8.27 -16.28
C HIS A 12 -14.18 7.63 -14.89
N HIS A 13 -13.63 6.41 -14.85
CA HIS A 13 -13.27 5.70 -13.62
C HIS A 13 -11.93 6.21 -13.07
N TYR A 14 -11.93 7.41 -12.48
CA TYR A 14 -10.72 8.08 -11.98
C TYR A 14 -10.83 8.28 -10.46
N PHE A 15 -10.33 7.32 -9.66
CA PHE A 15 -10.59 7.33 -8.21
C PHE A 15 -9.40 6.99 -7.31
N GLN A 16 -8.17 7.13 -7.80
CA GLN A 16 -7.00 6.80 -7.00
C GLN A 16 -6.51 8.01 -6.21
N GLY A 17 -6.42 7.88 -4.87
CA GLY A 17 -5.97 8.92 -3.93
C GLY A 17 -7.04 9.95 -3.51
N CYS A 18 -8.00 10.30 -4.37
CA CYS A 18 -9.06 11.25 -4.02
C CYS A 18 -10.17 10.67 -3.12
N ASN A 19 -10.26 9.33 -3.03
CA ASN A 19 -11.29 8.65 -2.26
C ASN A 19 -11.21 8.96 -0.76
N LEU A 20 -10.01 8.92 -0.16
CA LEU A 20 -9.84 9.16 1.26
C LEU A 20 -10.16 10.61 1.64
N LEU A 21 -9.72 11.57 0.84
CA LEU A 21 -10.04 12.98 1.05
C LEU A 21 -11.54 13.24 0.86
N LEU A 22 -12.19 12.58 -0.10
CA LEU A 22 -13.63 12.72 -0.31
C LEU A 22 -14.42 12.08 0.82
N GLN A 23 -14.01 10.89 1.27
CA GLN A 23 -14.61 10.22 2.43
C GLN A 23 -14.45 11.08 3.68
N TRP A 24 -13.27 11.64 3.92
CA TRP A 24 -13.05 12.58 5.01
C TRP A 24 -13.97 13.80 4.89
N TRP A 25 -14.01 14.44 3.72
CA TRP A 25 -14.86 15.61 3.49
C TRP A 25 -16.34 15.30 3.76
N ILE A 26 -16.87 14.20 3.20
CA ILE A 26 -18.26 13.77 3.44
C ILE A 26 -18.50 13.52 4.93
N LEU A 27 -17.59 12.81 5.59
CA LEU A 27 -17.75 12.46 7.01
C LEU A 27 -17.69 13.68 7.91
N SER A 28 -16.84 14.66 7.63
CA SER A 28 -16.80 15.94 8.35
C SER A 28 -18.11 16.73 8.25
N HIS A 29 -18.91 16.52 7.19
CA HIS A 29 -20.21 17.20 7.03
C HIS A 29 -21.38 16.37 7.58
N LEU A 30 -21.24 15.04 7.66
CA LEU A 30 -22.26 14.14 8.22
C LEU A 30 -22.12 13.94 9.74
N ALA A 31 -20.91 14.06 10.28
CA ALA A 31 -20.67 14.06 11.71
C ALA A 31 -20.83 15.50 12.21
N LYS A 32 -22.05 15.86 12.62
CA LYS A 32 -22.33 17.19 13.22
C LYS A 32 -21.38 17.42 14.39
N GLY A 33 -20.55 18.44 14.28
CA GLY A 33 -19.60 18.84 15.32
C GLY A 33 -20.32 19.51 16.50
N HIS A 34 -19.74 19.38 17.68
CA HIS A 34 -20.14 20.16 18.86
C HIS A 34 -19.42 21.53 18.91
N GLY A 35 -18.96 22.02 17.75
CA GLY A 35 -18.13 23.21 17.64
C GLY A 35 -18.80 24.45 18.20
N THR A 36 -18.00 25.41 18.68
CA THR A 36 -18.52 26.67 19.20
C THR A 36 -18.93 27.62 18.08
N GLN A 37 -19.90 28.50 18.34
CA GLN A 37 -20.26 29.60 17.44
C GLN A 37 -19.26 30.78 17.46
N GLN A 38 -18.11 30.63 18.11
CA GLN A 38 -17.08 31.66 18.14
C GLN A 38 -16.13 31.56 16.95
N LEU A 39 -15.64 32.72 16.50
CA LEU A 39 -14.57 32.82 15.51
C LEU A 39 -13.24 32.55 16.22
N HIS A 40 -12.63 31.41 15.95
CA HIS A 40 -11.26 31.11 16.41
C HIS A 40 -10.28 31.34 15.27
N THR A 41 -9.09 31.85 15.58
CA THR A 41 -7.96 31.80 14.64
C THR A 41 -7.59 30.35 14.41
N LEU A 42 -7.22 29.98 13.17
CA LEU A 42 -6.64 28.68 12.86
C LEU A 42 -5.49 28.41 13.85
N ASP A 43 -5.75 27.60 14.87
CA ASP A 43 -4.70 27.14 15.77
C ASP A 43 -3.78 26.25 14.94
N ASN A 44 -2.48 26.43 15.15
CA ASN A 44 -1.39 25.75 14.43
C ASN A 44 -1.35 24.22 14.68
N ASP A 45 -2.39 23.64 15.27
CA ASP A 45 -2.48 22.23 15.55
C ASP A 45 -2.68 21.43 14.26
N ASN A 46 -1.88 20.38 14.10
CA ASN A 46 -1.93 19.46 12.96
C ASN A 46 -3.31 18.80 12.86
N SER A 47 -4.21 19.41 12.09
CA SER A 47 -5.59 18.97 11.79
C SER A 47 -5.69 17.54 11.23
N LEU A 48 -4.58 17.01 10.71
CA LEU A 48 -4.45 15.62 10.27
C LEU A 48 -4.56 14.59 11.42
N LYS A 49 -4.24 14.95 12.67
CA LYS A 49 -4.42 14.01 13.80
C LYS A 49 -5.90 13.75 14.07
N GLY A 50 -6.74 14.77 13.90
CA GLY A 50 -8.20 14.65 13.96
C GLY A 50 -8.81 13.80 12.85
N LEU A 51 -8.09 13.51 11.76
CA LEU A 51 -8.57 12.59 10.71
C LEU A 51 -8.80 11.19 11.27
N ASN A 52 -7.86 10.66 12.05
CA ASN A 52 -8.01 9.33 12.64
C ASN A 52 -9.18 9.29 13.64
N ASP A 53 -9.37 10.38 14.39
CA ASP A 53 -10.48 10.50 15.33
C ASP A 53 -11.82 10.58 14.57
N VAL A 54 -11.92 11.38 13.50
CA VAL A 54 -13.13 11.46 12.66
C VAL A 54 -13.43 10.09 12.02
N LEU A 55 -12.41 9.38 11.52
CA LEU A 55 -12.58 8.04 10.95
C LEU A 55 -13.02 7.01 12.02
N PHE A 56 -12.61 7.20 13.28
CA PHE A 56 -12.99 6.38 14.43
C PHE A 56 -14.42 6.70 14.90
N TRP A 57 -14.76 7.98 15.10
CA TRP A 57 -16.08 8.46 15.54
C TRP A 57 -17.18 8.28 14.49
N ALA A 58 -16.83 8.35 13.20
CA ALA A 58 -17.78 8.16 12.11
C ALA A 58 -18.24 6.69 11.93
N ASP A 59 -17.73 5.76 12.75
CA ASP A 59 -18.05 4.34 12.70
C ASP A 59 -17.97 3.77 11.27
N LEU A 60 -16.83 4.05 10.63
CA LEU A 60 -16.57 3.65 9.25
C LEU A 60 -16.71 2.15 9.04
N LYS A 61 -16.50 1.34 10.09
CA LYS A 61 -16.69 -0.12 10.04
C LYS A 61 -18.12 -0.49 9.64
N ASN A 62 -19.13 0.18 10.19
CA ASN A 62 -20.53 -0.07 9.85
C ASN A 62 -20.99 0.63 8.57
N ARG A 63 -20.20 1.57 8.03
CA ARG A 63 -20.48 2.31 6.79
C ARG A 63 -19.65 1.82 5.60
N ARG A 64 -18.95 0.68 5.65
CA ARG A 64 -18.08 0.25 4.52
C ARG A 64 -18.84 -0.21 3.27
N THR A 65 -20.09 -0.65 3.42
CA THR A 65 -20.79 -1.28 2.30
C THR A 65 -21.46 -0.25 1.40
N ARG A 66 -21.47 -0.53 0.09
CA ARG A 66 -22.19 0.28 -0.90
C ARG A 66 -23.67 0.43 -0.54
N GLY A 67 -24.31 -0.65 -0.09
CA GLY A 67 -25.72 -0.64 0.29
C GLY A 67 -26.02 0.33 1.44
N ARG A 68 -25.13 0.38 2.44
CA ARG A 68 -25.30 1.31 3.56
C ARG A 68 -25.12 2.77 3.14
N TRP A 69 -24.13 3.07 2.29
CA TRP A 69 -23.98 4.42 1.73
C TRP A 69 -25.18 4.83 0.88
N ALA A 70 -25.69 3.92 0.05
CA ALA A 70 -26.89 4.19 -0.76
C ALA A 70 -28.10 4.53 0.12
N GLN A 71 -28.29 3.78 1.21
CA GLN A 71 -29.33 4.07 2.18
C GLN A 71 -29.15 5.44 2.84
N ILE A 72 -27.94 5.72 3.35
CA ILE A 72 -27.61 7.01 3.97
C ILE A 72 -27.95 8.16 3.02
N PHE A 73 -27.50 8.10 1.76
CA PHE A 73 -27.78 9.15 0.78
C PHE A 73 -29.26 9.25 0.41
N SER A 74 -30.01 8.15 0.43
CA SER A 74 -31.46 8.17 0.14
C SER A 74 -32.30 8.78 1.26
N GLU A 75 -31.83 8.70 2.51
CA GLU A 75 -32.52 9.22 3.69
C GLU A 75 -32.04 10.62 4.08
N LEU A 76 -30.91 11.08 3.51
CA LEU A 76 -30.23 12.32 3.87
C LEU A 76 -31.11 13.55 3.62
N ARG A 77 -31.34 14.34 4.67
CA ARG A 77 -32.03 15.64 4.59
C ARG A 77 -31.03 16.78 4.68
N GLU A 78 -31.47 17.96 4.26
CA GLU A 78 -30.65 19.18 4.35
C GLU A 78 -30.19 19.46 5.79
N ASP A 79 -31.08 19.27 6.76
CA ASP A 79 -30.77 19.49 8.18
C ASP A 79 -29.83 18.44 8.77
N ASP A 80 -29.62 17.31 8.09
CA ASP A 80 -28.67 16.28 8.52
C ASP A 80 -27.23 16.64 8.16
N ILE A 81 -27.05 17.60 7.25
CA ILE A 81 -25.75 18.02 6.75
C ILE A 81 -25.30 19.27 7.50
N GLN A 82 -24.15 19.17 8.17
CA GLN A 82 -23.44 20.35 8.60
C GLN A 82 -22.69 20.94 7.40
N TRP A 83 -23.11 22.12 6.96
CA TRP A 83 -22.56 22.71 5.74
C TRP A 83 -21.21 23.38 5.94
N MET A 84 -20.99 23.96 7.13
CA MET A 84 -19.71 24.51 7.55
C MET A 84 -18.84 23.40 8.14
N SER A 85 -17.54 23.41 7.80
CA SER A 85 -16.56 22.61 8.52
C SER A 85 -16.04 23.42 9.72
N ASP A 86 -16.16 22.83 10.90
CA ASP A 86 -15.69 23.38 12.18
C ASP A 86 -14.18 23.70 12.21
N GLN A 87 -13.42 23.13 11.27
CA GLN A 87 -11.99 23.34 11.09
C GLN A 87 -11.65 24.55 10.21
N PHE A 88 -12.61 25.12 9.48
CA PHE A 88 -12.37 26.20 8.50
C PHE A 88 -13.20 27.44 8.83
N ILE A 89 -12.84 28.11 9.92
CA ILE A 89 -13.48 29.36 10.34
C ILE A 89 -12.60 30.53 9.90
N SER A 90 -13.10 31.36 8.98
CA SER A 90 -12.37 32.55 8.51
C SER A 90 -13.21 33.82 8.57
N LYS A 91 -12.61 34.89 9.11
CA LYS A 91 -13.18 36.24 9.12
C LYS A 91 -13.37 36.78 7.72
N ASP A 92 -12.43 36.47 6.83
CA ASP A 92 -12.47 36.85 5.42
C ASP A 92 -12.38 35.61 4.52
N VAL A 93 -13.22 35.59 3.48
CA VAL A 93 -13.33 34.45 2.55
C VAL A 93 -13.02 34.94 1.15
N ILE A 94 -12.06 34.31 0.49
CA ILE A 94 -11.80 34.58 -0.92
C ILE A 94 -12.94 33.99 -1.75
N VAL A 95 -13.58 34.81 -2.56
CA VAL A 95 -14.72 34.39 -3.39
C VAL A 95 -14.39 34.26 -4.87
N ARG A 96 -13.40 35.03 -5.34
CA ARG A 96 -12.91 34.99 -6.73
C ARG A 96 -11.57 35.72 -6.90
N GLY A 97 -10.95 35.54 -8.06
CA GLY A 97 -9.87 36.40 -8.53
C GLY A 97 -10.38 37.79 -8.91
N HIS A 98 -9.45 38.73 -9.08
CA HIS A 98 -9.77 40.08 -9.51
C HIS A 98 -10.30 40.10 -10.94
N ARG A 99 -9.69 39.32 -11.83
CA ARG A 99 -10.08 39.26 -13.25
C ARG A 99 -10.98 38.07 -13.54
N GLN A 100 -10.73 36.94 -12.89
CA GLN A 100 -11.46 35.70 -13.14
C GLN A 100 -12.38 35.33 -11.98
N LEU A 101 -13.51 34.67 -12.29
CA LEU A 101 -14.43 34.13 -11.28
C LEU A 101 -13.91 32.85 -10.61
N VAL A 102 -12.79 32.31 -11.11
CA VAL A 102 -12.10 31.14 -10.60
C VAL A 102 -10.71 31.50 -10.12
N LEU A 103 -10.21 30.73 -9.15
CA LEU A 103 -8.81 30.72 -8.75
C LEU A 103 -8.13 29.49 -9.35
N PRO A 104 -6.93 29.62 -9.92
CA PRO A 104 -6.14 28.48 -10.34
C PRO A 104 -5.60 27.75 -9.10
N LEU A 105 -6.05 26.52 -8.86
CA LEU A 105 -5.51 25.67 -7.81
C LEU A 105 -4.50 24.67 -8.36
N PRO A 106 -3.23 24.71 -7.93
CA PRO A 106 -2.27 23.66 -8.26
C PRO A 106 -2.65 22.37 -7.52
N GLY A 107 -2.85 21.30 -8.27
CA GLY A 107 -3.04 19.95 -7.77
C GLY A 107 -1.86 19.05 -8.13
N ILE A 108 -1.83 17.86 -7.53
CA ILE A 108 -0.72 16.89 -7.61
C ILE A 108 -0.33 16.52 -9.05
N ARG A 109 -1.26 16.64 -10.02
CA ARG A 109 -1.03 16.26 -11.41
C ARG A 109 -1.53 17.30 -12.41
N GLY A 110 -1.70 18.56 -11.99
CA GLY A 110 -2.30 19.58 -12.84
C GLY A 110 -2.98 20.70 -12.09
N ILE A 111 -3.32 21.77 -12.80
CA ILE A 111 -4.05 22.92 -12.26
C ILE A 111 -5.52 22.78 -12.62
N HIS A 112 -6.37 23.14 -11.66
CA HIS A 112 -7.82 23.10 -11.83
C HIS A 112 -8.44 24.43 -11.38
N PRO A 113 -9.51 24.87 -12.05
CA PRO A 113 -10.29 26.00 -11.59
C PRO A 113 -10.98 25.67 -10.27
N TYR A 114 -10.88 26.61 -9.34
CA TYR A 114 -11.66 26.60 -8.12
C TYR A 114 -12.57 27.81 -8.07
N ALA A 115 -13.86 27.59 -7.89
CA ALA A 115 -14.88 28.63 -7.79
C ALA A 115 -15.45 28.65 -6.35
N PRO A 116 -14.82 29.37 -5.40
CA PRO A 116 -15.30 29.41 -4.02
C PRO A 116 -16.75 29.88 -3.90
N ILE A 117 -17.20 30.75 -4.81
CA ILE A 117 -18.59 31.24 -4.88
C ILE A 117 -19.64 30.12 -5.01
N ARG A 118 -19.26 28.92 -5.48
CA ARG A 118 -20.18 27.76 -5.59
C ARG A 118 -20.36 26.98 -4.28
N VAL A 119 -19.56 27.28 -3.24
CA VAL A 119 -19.53 26.52 -1.99
C VAL A 119 -19.47 27.43 -0.76
N LEU A 120 -20.12 28.60 -0.84
CA LEU A 120 -20.11 29.64 0.20
C LEU A 120 -20.60 29.13 1.57
N ARG A 121 -21.50 28.15 1.60
CA ARG A 121 -22.00 27.55 2.85
C ARG A 121 -20.88 26.91 3.68
N GLN A 122 -19.86 26.38 3.02
CA GLN A 122 -18.68 25.79 3.67
C GLN A 122 -17.85 26.82 4.42
N PHE A 123 -17.96 28.07 4.00
CA PHE A 123 -17.24 29.21 4.55
C PHE A 123 -18.15 30.08 5.43
N GLU A 124 -19.23 29.53 5.99
CA GLU A 124 -20.18 30.26 6.85
C GLU A 124 -20.92 31.40 6.14
N ARG A 125 -20.96 31.41 4.80
CA ARG A 125 -21.63 32.45 4.02
C ARG A 125 -22.94 31.96 3.45
N ILE A 126 -23.92 32.86 3.35
CA ILE A 126 -25.18 32.56 2.66
C ILE A 126 -24.86 32.25 1.20
N GLN A 127 -25.32 31.10 0.72
CA GLN A 127 -25.10 30.70 -0.66
C GLN A 127 -25.96 31.54 -1.60
N THR A 128 -25.29 32.19 -2.53
CA THR A 128 -25.93 32.95 -3.60
C THR A 128 -25.83 32.24 -4.93
N THR A 129 -26.66 32.66 -5.88
CA THR A 129 -26.61 32.14 -7.26
C THR A 129 -25.24 32.44 -7.90
N PRO A 130 -24.45 31.42 -8.28
CA PRO A 130 -23.19 31.64 -8.98
C PRO A 130 -23.44 32.29 -10.36
N PRO A 131 -22.56 33.19 -10.81
CA PRO A 131 -22.66 33.75 -12.17
C PRO A 131 -22.63 32.65 -13.24
N ASN A 132 -23.45 32.78 -14.30
CA ASN A 132 -23.40 31.85 -15.41
C ASN A 132 -22.22 32.19 -16.35
N VAL A 133 -21.05 31.62 -16.06
CA VAL A 133 -19.82 31.83 -16.84
C VAL A 133 -19.09 30.52 -17.16
N TYR A 134 -18.12 30.61 -18.08
CA TYR A 134 -17.23 29.49 -18.37
C TYR A 134 -16.22 29.28 -17.24
N TYR A 135 -16.42 28.22 -16.45
CA TYR A 135 -15.59 27.89 -15.28
C TYR A 135 -14.39 26.99 -15.59
N ARG A 136 -14.23 26.52 -16.83
CA ARG A 136 -13.15 25.57 -17.23
C ARG A 136 -11.86 26.27 -17.67
N ILE A 137 -11.64 27.51 -17.23
CA ILE A 137 -10.36 28.22 -17.40
C ILE A 137 -9.36 27.59 -16.40
N TYR A 138 -8.07 27.52 -16.76
CA TYR A 138 -7.04 26.90 -15.92
C TYR A 138 -7.21 25.38 -15.69
N VAL A 139 -7.58 24.62 -16.72
CA VAL A 139 -7.51 23.15 -16.72
C VAL A 139 -6.25 22.73 -17.46
N PHE A 140 -5.21 22.37 -16.72
CA PHE A 140 -3.93 21.95 -17.28
C PHE A 140 -3.48 20.65 -16.63
N ASP A 141 -3.11 19.66 -17.45
CA ASP A 141 -2.40 18.49 -16.96
C ASP A 141 -0.90 18.82 -16.95
N ILE A 142 -0.30 18.85 -15.76
CA ILE A 142 1.14 19.05 -15.60
C ILE A 142 1.80 17.68 -15.80
N GLY A 143 2.32 17.44 -17.00
CA GLY A 143 3.10 16.25 -17.35
C GLY A 143 4.62 16.44 -17.23
N ASP A 144 5.08 17.68 -17.12
CA ASP A 144 6.48 18.11 -16.97
C ASP A 144 6.52 19.20 -15.89
N ASP A 145 7.66 19.46 -15.25
CA ASP A 145 7.81 20.36 -14.07
C ASP A 145 7.48 21.85 -14.36
N ARG A 146 7.05 22.17 -15.58
CA ARG A 146 6.76 23.54 -16.04
C ARG A 146 5.29 23.89 -15.85
N VAL A 147 5.03 24.84 -14.97
CA VAL A 147 3.72 25.47 -14.82
C VAL A 147 3.60 26.65 -15.78
N HIS A 148 2.92 26.44 -16.90
CA HIS A 148 2.56 27.53 -17.81
C HIS A 148 1.76 28.61 -17.06
N GLU A 149 2.03 29.88 -17.36
CA GLU A 149 1.28 31.03 -16.81
C GLU A 149 1.34 31.19 -15.28
N ALA A 150 2.32 30.60 -14.60
CA ALA A 150 2.47 30.69 -13.14
C ALA A 150 2.44 32.14 -12.60
N SER A 151 3.05 33.09 -13.31
CA SER A 151 3.03 34.51 -12.94
C SER A 151 1.63 35.13 -12.99
N GLU A 152 0.80 34.70 -13.93
CA GLU A 152 -0.60 35.12 -14.02
C GLU A 152 -1.43 34.49 -12.90
N MET A 153 -1.25 33.20 -12.66
CA MET A 153 -1.93 32.52 -11.56
C MET A 153 -1.61 33.18 -10.22
N LEU A 154 -0.35 33.48 -9.97
CA LEU A 154 0.09 34.19 -8.77
C LEU A 154 -0.52 35.60 -8.68
N ARG A 155 -0.71 36.28 -9.81
CA ARG A 155 -1.35 37.61 -9.86
C ARG A 155 -2.82 37.54 -9.48
N GLU A 156 -3.56 36.52 -9.93
CA GLU A 156 -4.95 36.30 -9.50
C GLU A 156 -5.03 36.00 -8.00
N TRP A 157 -4.10 35.22 -7.45
CA TRP A 157 -4.01 34.97 -6.00
C TRP A 157 -3.61 36.20 -5.17
N LYS A 158 -2.81 37.11 -5.72
CA LYS A 158 -2.43 38.37 -5.05
C LYS A 158 -3.57 39.38 -5.04
N LYS A 159 -4.40 39.37 -6.07
CA LYS A 159 -5.53 40.30 -6.23
C LYS A 159 -6.83 39.52 -6.12
N THR A 160 -7.15 39.07 -4.91
CA THR A 160 -8.40 38.35 -4.66
C THR A 160 -9.52 39.29 -4.23
N VAL A 161 -10.75 39.00 -4.62
CA VAL A 161 -11.93 39.62 -4.02
C VAL A 161 -12.36 38.78 -2.84
N ARG A 162 -12.59 39.43 -1.70
CA ARG A 162 -12.96 38.79 -0.44
C ARG A 162 -14.31 39.27 0.06
N MET A 163 -15.01 38.38 0.74
CA MET A 163 -16.17 38.70 1.57
C MET A 163 -15.71 38.86 3.02
N ASP A 164 -16.18 39.92 3.67
CA ASP A 164 -15.82 40.25 5.05
C ASP A 164 -16.70 39.52 6.09
N GLU A 165 -16.48 39.81 7.35
CA GLU A 165 -17.20 39.21 8.48
C GLU A 165 -18.70 39.54 8.50
N LYS A 166 -19.15 40.63 7.86
CA LYS A 166 -20.56 41.04 7.86
C LYS A 166 -21.42 40.14 6.99
N THR A 167 -20.80 39.33 6.14
CA THR A 167 -21.48 38.38 5.26
C THR A 167 -21.69 37.01 5.91
N ILE A 168 -21.19 36.81 7.13
CA ILE A 168 -21.35 35.56 7.90
C ILE A 168 -22.84 35.29 8.16
N ALA A 169 -23.27 34.05 7.96
CA ALA A 169 -24.61 33.60 8.26
C ALA A 169 -24.88 33.60 9.77
N VAL A 170 -26.10 33.98 10.18
CA VAL A 170 -26.52 34.01 11.59
C VAL A 170 -26.44 32.63 12.23
N ASP A 171 -26.94 31.61 11.53
CA ASP A 171 -26.69 30.20 11.86
C ASP A 171 -25.55 29.68 10.97
N ARG A 172 -24.39 29.49 11.60
CA ARG A 172 -23.15 29.09 10.90
C ARG A 172 -23.16 27.63 10.50
N PHE A 173 -23.83 26.76 11.26
CA PHE A 173 -23.90 25.33 10.99
C PHE A 173 -24.91 25.00 9.90
N ASN A 174 -25.96 25.82 9.77
CA ASN A 174 -26.93 25.77 8.69
C ASN A 174 -26.90 27.05 7.84
N ALA A 175 -25.72 27.40 7.32
CA ALA A 175 -25.57 28.53 6.41
C ALA A 175 -26.56 28.38 5.25
N ARG A 176 -27.56 29.27 5.22
CA ARG A 176 -28.71 29.18 4.30
C ARG A 176 -28.30 29.48 2.86
N TYR A 177 -29.25 29.38 1.96
CA TYR A 177 -29.14 29.83 0.57
C TYR A 177 -30.23 30.85 0.26
N ASP A 178 -29.98 31.69 -0.74
CA ASP A 178 -31.02 32.57 -1.27
C ASP A 178 -32.05 31.79 -2.11
N GLN A 179 -33.26 32.34 -2.29
CA GLN A 179 -34.33 31.65 -3.00
C GLN A 179 -33.97 31.37 -4.47
N THR A 180 -33.18 32.25 -5.09
CA THR A 180 -32.75 32.12 -6.49
C THR A 180 -31.79 30.95 -6.71
N TYR A 181 -30.96 30.64 -5.71
CA TYR A 181 -29.96 29.58 -5.77
C TYR A 181 -30.62 28.21 -5.89
N LYS A 182 -31.74 27.98 -5.19
CA LYS A 182 -32.45 26.69 -5.25
C LYS A 182 -33.00 26.40 -6.63
N ALA A 183 -33.52 27.43 -7.31
CA ALA A 183 -33.99 27.31 -8.69
C ALA A 183 -32.81 27.01 -9.62
N TRP A 184 -31.74 27.81 -9.52
CA TRP A 184 -30.53 27.61 -10.30
C TRP A 184 -29.91 26.22 -10.11
N LEU A 185 -29.82 25.72 -8.88
CA LEU A 185 -29.23 24.42 -8.57
C LEU A 185 -30.04 23.28 -9.19
N LYS A 186 -31.37 23.39 -9.18
CA LYS A 186 -32.24 22.39 -9.81
C LYS A 186 -31.97 22.33 -11.32
N ASP A 187 -31.85 23.48 -11.97
CA ASP A 187 -31.57 23.57 -13.40
C ASP A 187 -30.15 23.07 -13.73
N ASP A 188 -29.14 23.44 -12.93
CA ASP A 188 -27.75 22.98 -13.08
C ASP A 188 -27.64 21.46 -12.94
N ILE A 189 -28.31 20.86 -11.95
CA ILE A 189 -28.34 19.40 -11.74
C ILE A 189 -29.06 18.69 -12.89
N GLN A 190 -30.17 19.23 -13.39
CA GLN A 190 -30.89 18.64 -14.53
C GLN A 190 -30.08 18.69 -15.84
N GLY A 191 -29.20 19.69 -15.99
CA GLY A 191 -28.23 19.75 -17.08
C GLY A 191 -27.09 18.72 -16.96
N ILE A 192 -26.92 18.07 -15.80
CA ILE A 192 -25.98 16.97 -15.62
C ILE A 192 -26.66 15.69 -16.10
N SER A 193 -26.41 15.33 -17.36
CA SER A 193 -26.60 13.95 -17.79
C SER A 193 -25.62 13.09 -17.00
N PHE A 194 -26.09 12.40 -15.96
CA PHE A 194 -25.38 11.23 -15.47
C PHE A 194 -25.48 10.21 -16.60
N PRO A 195 -24.41 9.87 -17.33
CA PRO A 195 -24.44 8.61 -18.04
C PRO A 195 -24.73 7.58 -16.96
N VAL A 196 -25.94 6.99 -17.00
CA VAL A 196 -26.23 5.78 -16.22
C VAL A 196 -25.03 4.88 -16.51
N PRO A 197 -24.22 4.51 -15.50
CA PRO A 197 -23.01 3.76 -15.75
C PRO A 197 -23.44 2.47 -16.43
N ASN A 198 -23.33 2.45 -17.75
CA ASN A 198 -23.75 1.33 -18.54
C ASN A 198 -22.69 0.28 -18.26
N ILE A 199 -23.11 -0.73 -17.51
CA ILE A 199 -22.39 -1.97 -17.24
C ILE A 199 -21.33 -1.85 -16.13
N TYR A 200 -21.55 -2.68 -15.11
CA TYR A 200 -20.59 -3.31 -14.22
C TYR A 200 -19.28 -3.70 -14.92
N ARG A 201 -18.39 -2.74 -15.20
CA ARG A 201 -17.01 -3.04 -15.52
C ARG A 201 -16.20 -2.84 -14.26
N ASN A 202 -15.67 -3.95 -13.75
CA ASN A 202 -14.66 -3.99 -12.69
C ASN A 202 -13.70 -2.81 -12.88
N VAL A 203 -13.72 -1.88 -11.92
CA VAL A 203 -12.70 -0.84 -11.80
C VAL A 203 -11.40 -1.57 -11.53
N ARG A 204 -10.70 -1.96 -12.60
CA ARG A 204 -9.37 -2.56 -12.50
C ARG A 204 -8.42 -1.42 -12.16
N ASP A 205 -8.32 -1.21 -10.87
CA ASP A 205 -7.29 -0.40 -10.25
C ASP A 205 -5.92 -0.97 -10.66
N LYS A 206 -5.28 -0.30 -11.63
CA LYS A 206 -3.97 -0.71 -12.16
C LYS A 206 -2.90 -0.66 -11.09
N GLU A 207 -3.01 0.25 -10.11
CA GLU A 207 -2.06 0.42 -9.02
C GLU A 207 -2.28 -0.63 -7.92
N SER A 208 -3.52 -1.02 -7.63
CA SER A 208 -3.80 -2.17 -6.76
C SER A 208 -3.38 -3.47 -7.42
N LYS A 209 -3.55 -3.61 -8.73
CA LYS A 209 -3.04 -4.77 -9.48
C LYS A 209 -1.52 -4.84 -9.41
N THR A 210 -0.81 -3.73 -9.66
CA THR A 210 0.65 -3.72 -9.52
C THR A 210 1.11 -3.89 -8.08
N LEU A 211 0.38 -3.40 -7.07
CA LEU A 211 0.70 -3.62 -5.64
C LEU A 211 0.46 -5.06 -5.20
N ILE A 212 -0.57 -5.73 -5.74
CA ILE A 212 -0.84 -7.15 -5.53
C ILE A 212 0.26 -7.97 -6.21
N GLU A 213 0.56 -7.69 -7.48
CA GLU A 213 1.66 -8.34 -8.22
C GLU A 213 3.01 -8.14 -7.51
N LEU A 214 3.30 -6.93 -7.01
CA LEU A 214 4.53 -6.66 -6.25
C LEU A 214 4.59 -7.45 -4.93
N ARG A 215 3.43 -7.65 -4.27
CA ARG A 215 3.34 -8.47 -3.05
C ARG A 215 3.54 -9.95 -3.35
N GLU A 216 2.97 -10.44 -4.45
CA GLU A 216 3.12 -11.82 -4.91
C GLU A 216 4.58 -12.09 -5.28
N VAL A 217 5.20 -11.24 -6.10
CA VAL A 217 6.63 -11.33 -6.45
C VAL A 217 7.53 -11.28 -5.21
N LYS A 218 7.21 -10.41 -4.23
CA LYS A 218 7.97 -10.35 -2.97
C LYS A 218 7.82 -11.63 -2.15
N LYS A 219 6.64 -12.25 -2.16
CA LYS A 219 6.38 -13.52 -1.46
C LYS A 219 7.12 -14.67 -2.13
N GLU A 220 7.06 -14.76 -3.46
CA GLU A 220 7.79 -15.77 -4.25
C GLU A 220 9.31 -15.64 -4.04
N ALA A 221 9.85 -14.41 -4.07
CA ALA A 221 11.26 -14.18 -3.80
C ALA A 221 11.67 -14.63 -2.39
N GLN A 222 10.80 -14.43 -1.39
CA GLN A 222 11.04 -14.90 -0.03
C GLN A 222 10.98 -16.43 0.09
N GLU A 223 10.06 -17.08 -0.61
CA GLU A 223 9.94 -18.54 -0.65
C GLU A 223 11.18 -19.17 -1.30
N ILE A 224 11.62 -18.64 -2.45
CA ILE A 224 12.85 -19.10 -3.13
C ILE A 224 14.07 -18.90 -2.23
N TYR A 225 14.17 -17.76 -1.55
CA TYR A 225 15.28 -17.49 -0.63
C TYR A 225 15.29 -18.47 0.55
N ASN A 226 14.13 -18.79 1.12
CA ASN A 226 14.02 -19.76 2.20
C ASN A 226 14.36 -21.19 1.73
N GLU A 227 13.95 -21.56 0.52
CA GLU A 227 14.29 -22.85 -0.07
C GLU A 227 15.80 -22.97 -0.34
N PHE A 228 16.43 -21.92 -0.83
CA PHE A 228 17.88 -21.85 -1.00
C PHE A 228 18.62 -22.07 0.32
N LEU A 229 18.19 -21.39 1.40
CA LEU A 229 18.78 -21.57 2.73
C LEU A 229 18.63 -23.01 3.24
N ARG A 230 17.46 -23.61 3.06
CA ARG A 230 17.21 -25.01 3.46
C ARG A 230 18.14 -25.98 2.70
N LYS A 231 18.30 -25.77 1.38
CA LYS A 231 19.19 -26.61 0.57
C LYS A 231 20.66 -26.46 0.98
N GLN A 232 21.10 -25.24 1.27
CA GLN A 232 22.45 -24.98 1.78
C GLN A 232 22.70 -25.71 3.11
N GLU A 233 21.69 -25.74 3.98
CA GLU A 233 21.73 -26.45 5.26
C GLU A 233 21.80 -27.97 5.08
N GLU A 234 21.00 -28.52 4.17
CA GLU A 234 21.06 -29.94 3.77
C GLU A 234 22.43 -30.32 3.20
N ASP A 235 22.98 -29.50 2.31
CA ASP A 235 24.32 -29.70 1.74
C ASP A 235 25.41 -29.63 2.83
N ARG A 236 25.26 -28.76 3.84
CA ARG A 236 26.18 -28.71 4.99
C ARG A 236 26.14 -30.00 5.79
N TYR A 237 24.95 -30.49 6.14
CA TYR A 237 24.81 -31.76 6.86
C TYR A 237 25.35 -32.95 6.06
N ALA A 238 25.12 -32.98 4.73
CA ALA A 238 25.68 -34.00 3.86
C ALA A 238 27.21 -33.97 3.85
N LEU A 239 27.80 -32.77 3.79
CA LEU A 239 29.26 -32.58 3.84
C LEU A 239 29.84 -33.00 5.19
N GLU A 240 29.22 -32.64 6.30
CA GLU A 240 29.63 -33.06 7.66
C GLU A 240 29.59 -34.59 7.78
N SER A 241 28.53 -35.24 7.28
CA SER A 241 28.42 -36.70 7.27
C SER A 241 29.54 -37.37 6.46
N VAL A 242 29.86 -36.85 5.28
CA VAL A 242 30.95 -37.37 4.44
C VAL A 242 32.31 -37.15 5.12
N THR A 243 32.50 -35.99 5.75
CA THR A 243 33.73 -35.65 6.47
C THR A 243 33.95 -36.62 7.63
N HIS A 244 32.91 -36.88 8.43
CA HIS A 244 32.99 -37.85 9.53
C HIS A 244 33.31 -39.27 9.04
N LYS A 245 32.72 -39.69 7.90
CA LYS A 245 33.06 -40.99 7.29
C LYS A 245 34.52 -41.06 6.84
N LEU A 246 35.07 -39.98 6.27
CA LEU A 246 36.48 -39.92 5.88
C LEU A 246 37.42 -39.97 7.09
N GLU A 247 37.06 -39.29 8.19
CA GLU A 247 37.81 -39.35 9.45
C GLU A 247 37.84 -40.77 10.03
N ASN A 248 36.69 -41.47 10.04
CA ASN A 248 36.61 -42.86 10.49
C ASN A 248 37.47 -43.78 9.62
N LEU A 249 37.36 -43.69 8.28
CA LEU A 249 38.19 -44.47 7.37
C LEU A 249 39.68 -44.19 7.53
N ARG A 250 40.05 -42.93 7.79
CA ARG A 250 41.43 -42.54 8.07
C ARG A 250 41.92 -43.19 9.38
N SER A 251 41.11 -43.17 10.43
CA SER A 251 41.43 -43.84 11.70
C SER A 251 41.62 -45.36 11.49
N ASP A 252 40.73 -46.01 10.74
CA ASP A 252 40.83 -47.44 10.43
C ASP A 252 42.12 -47.78 9.66
N LEU A 253 42.52 -46.91 8.71
CA LEU A 253 43.76 -47.07 7.95
C LEU A 253 45.01 -46.88 8.84
N GLU A 254 45.00 -45.90 9.73
CA GLU A 254 46.06 -45.67 10.70
C GLU A 254 46.23 -46.87 11.65
N GLU A 255 45.13 -47.45 12.14
CA GLU A 255 45.16 -48.69 12.96
C GLU A 255 45.73 -49.88 12.18
N LEU A 256 45.29 -50.08 10.94
CA LEU A 256 45.80 -51.13 10.08
C LEU A 256 47.30 -50.97 9.80
N SER A 257 47.75 -49.74 9.54
CA SER A 257 49.17 -49.43 9.33
C SER A 257 50.01 -49.73 10.57
N LEU A 258 49.54 -49.37 11.76
CA LEU A 258 50.21 -49.69 13.03
C LEU A 258 50.28 -51.21 13.24
N TRP A 259 49.19 -51.93 12.98
CA TRP A 259 49.16 -53.39 13.11
C TRP A 259 50.12 -54.08 12.13
N ILE A 260 50.20 -53.63 10.88
CA ILE A 260 51.17 -54.14 9.90
C ILE A 260 52.61 -53.87 10.38
N GLY A 261 52.87 -52.67 10.92
CA GLY A 261 54.16 -52.29 11.48
C GLY A 261 54.60 -53.18 12.66
N ASP A 262 53.69 -53.47 13.58
CA ASP A 262 53.90 -54.42 14.70
C ASP A 262 54.27 -55.81 14.18
N LYS A 263 53.48 -56.35 13.24
CA LYS A 263 53.75 -57.70 12.68
C LYS A 263 55.05 -57.77 11.91
N LYS A 264 55.39 -56.74 11.13
CA LYS A 264 56.67 -56.68 10.42
C LYS A 264 57.85 -56.63 11.41
N SER A 265 57.72 -55.93 12.52
CA SER A 265 58.76 -55.84 13.55
C SER A 265 58.96 -57.18 14.27
N GLY A 266 57.90 -57.92 14.54
CA GLY A 266 57.98 -59.30 15.04
C GLY A 266 58.68 -60.27 14.09
N MET A 267 58.53 -60.09 12.77
CA MET A 267 59.19 -60.92 11.76
C MET A 267 60.71 -60.66 11.63
N CYS A 268 61.20 -59.46 11.96
CA CYS A 268 62.64 -59.14 11.88
C CYS A 268 63.48 -59.85 12.95
N LEU A 269 62.85 -60.46 13.96
CA LEU A 269 63.50 -61.12 15.10
C LEU A 269 63.64 -62.65 14.97
N GLU A 270 63.13 -63.28 13.90
CA GLU A 270 63.02 -64.74 13.78
C GLU A 270 63.73 -65.35 12.55
N ASP A 271 64.09 -66.64 12.67
CA ASP A 271 64.93 -67.43 11.76
C ASP A 271 64.21 -67.84 10.45
N TRP A 272 64.98 -68.11 9.39
CA TRP A 272 64.49 -68.09 8.00
C TRP A 272 63.50 -69.20 7.60
N GLU A 273 63.51 -70.37 8.24
CA GLU A 273 62.55 -71.45 7.94
C GLU A 273 61.15 -71.22 8.53
N GLU A 274 61.02 -70.42 9.60
CA GLU A 274 59.73 -70.12 10.23
C GLU A 274 58.99 -68.97 9.51
N LYS A 275 59.73 -68.14 8.78
CA LYS A 275 59.20 -67.04 7.95
C LYS A 275 58.29 -67.52 6.81
N GLY A 276 58.63 -68.63 6.14
CA GLY A 276 57.87 -69.15 5.00
C GLY A 276 56.44 -69.57 5.37
N ARG A 277 56.30 -70.40 6.42
CA ARG A 277 54.99 -70.91 6.87
C ARG A 277 54.10 -69.85 7.52
N ARG A 278 54.68 -68.87 8.24
CA ARG A 278 53.90 -67.78 8.84
C ARG A 278 53.43 -66.75 7.80
N SER A 279 54.18 -66.51 6.73
CA SER A 279 53.81 -65.52 5.70
C SER A 279 52.45 -65.82 5.04
N GLU A 280 52.16 -67.10 4.82
CA GLU A 280 50.89 -67.57 4.25
C GLU A 280 49.74 -67.44 5.26
N GLY A 281 50.00 -67.71 6.56
CA GLY A 281 49.05 -67.49 7.65
C GLY A 281 48.72 -66.00 7.88
N TYR A 282 49.69 -65.10 7.72
CA TYR A 282 49.45 -63.66 7.83
C TYR A 282 48.68 -63.09 6.64
N LEU A 283 48.90 -63.59 5.42
CA LEU A 283 48.07 -63.24 4.26
C LEU A 283 46.60 -63.61 4.50
N LEU A 284 46.34 -64.79 5.06
CA LEU A 284 45.00 -65.21 5.46
C LEU A 284 44.41 -64.31 6.57
N MET A 285 45.22 -63.90 7.55
CA MET A 285 44.76 -62.95 8.60
C MET A 285 44.51 -61.54 8.08
N ILE A 286 45.32 -61.04 7.13
CA ILE A 286 45.09 -59.76 6.46
C ILE A 286 43.78 -59.82 5.67
N GLN A 287 43.56 -60.90 4.92
CA GLN A 287 42.34 -61.12 4.16
C GLN A 287 41.11 -61.21 5.08
N TYR A 288 41.21 -61.93 6.20
CA TYR A 288 40.17 -62.01 7.21
C TYR A 288 39.86 -60.63 7.83
N ARG A 289 40.90 -59.86 8.21
CA ARG A 289 40.69 -58.57 8.87
C ARG A 289 40.17 -57.49 7.91
N LEU A 290 40.59 -57.50 6.65
CA LEU A 290 40.01 -56.65 5.59
C LEU A 290 38.53 -56.97 5.35
N GLN A 291 38.13 -58.25 5.41
CA GLN A 291 36.71 -58.64 5.33
C GLN A 291 35.89 -58.12 6.52
N HIS A 292 36.50 -58.04 7.72
CA HIS A 292 35.83 -57.58 8.93
C HIS A 292 35.84 -56.06 9.15
N LEU A 293 36.75 -55.31 8.53
CA LEU A 293 36.78 -53.83 8.58
C LEU A 293 35.88 -53.17 7.52
N MET A 294 35.49 -53.88 6.47
CA MET A 294 34.66 -53.35 5.36
C MET A 294 33.11 -53.34 5.52
N PRO A 295 32.43 -53.74 6.63
CA PRO A 295 30.97 -53.93 6.60
C PRO A 295 30.09 -52.69 6.83
N GLN A 296 30.61 -51.46 6.93
CA GLN A 296 29.79 -50.29 7.33
C GLN A 296 29.27 -49.38 6.19
N ASN A 297 29.45 -49.71 4.90
CA ASN A 297 29.09 -48.78 3.80
C ASN A 297 27.87 -49.18 2.93
N LYS A 298 27.01 -50.12 3.37
CA LYS A 298 25.89 -50.65 2.56
C LYS A 298 24.46 -50.31 3.02
N ARG A 299 24.24 -49.34 3.92
CA ARG A 299 22.91 -49.05 4.49
C ARG A 299 22.26 -47.68 4.21
N SER A 300 22.68 -46.96 3.15
CA SER A 300 22.08 -45.64 2.81
C SER A 300 21.61 -45.51 1.36
N ARG A 301 21.11 -46.59 0.76
CA ARG A 301 20.55 -46.56 -0.61
C ARG A 301 19.33 -47.47 -0.78
N SER A 302 18.30 -47.27 0.04
CA SER A 302 16.98 -47.88 -0.19
C SER A 302 15.88 -47.13 0.58
N GLU A 303 15.56 -45.90 0.18
CA GLU A 303 14.24 -45.28 0.45
C GLU A 303 14.12 -44.00 -0.37
N ALA A 304 13.75 -44.17 -1.65
CA ALA A 304 13.18 -43.11 -2.48
C ALA A 304 12.27 -43.81 -3.51
N GLY A 305 11.03 -44.05 -3.10
CA GLY A 305 9.96 -44.50 -3.99
C GLY A 305 9.36 -43.31 -4.76
N PRO A 306 8.87 -43.52 -6.00
CA PRO A 306 8.43 -42.46 -6.89
C PRO A 306 7.00 -41.99 -6.60
N SER A 307 6.78 -40.68 -6.78
CA SER A 307 5.47 -40.06 -6.94
C SER A 307 4.81 -40.51 -8.25
N GLY A 308 3.64 -41.14 -8.14
CA GLY A 308 2.76 -41.46 -9.26
C GLY A 308 1.63 -40.46 -9.39
N THR A 309 1.52 -39.86 -10.57
CA THR A 309 0.40 -39.06 -11.06
C THR A 309 -0.83 -39.91 -11.38
N SER A 310 -2.01 -39.50 -10.90
CA SER A 310 -3.29 -39.49 -11.62
C SER A 310 -4.24 -38.52 -10.94
#